data_AF-A0A1F5SYY3-F1
#
_entry.id   AF-A0A1F5SYY3-F1
#
_cell.length_a   1.000
_cell.length_b   1.000
_cell.length_c   1.000
_cell.angle_alpha   90.00
_cell.angle_beta   90.00
_cell.angle_gamma   90.00
#
_symmetry.space_group_name_H-M   'P 1'
#
loop_
_entity.id
_entity.type
_entity.pdbx_description
1 polymer ?
#
loop_
_entity_poly.entity_id
_entity_poly.type
_entity_poly.pdbx_seq_one_letter_code
_entity_poly.pdbx_strand_id
1 'polypeptide(L)'
;MRNLLSNESDSKKLQRAWDLDQKALFLADKDIQKKLWSEAINICKKLLKKYGNNFPDNLQIIYKIFLIYLHQKKILLAKRYIDKAWNLDKNNPITLFNYGNFYRAINKPKLAIKYYESASKKSSTKIFGEELKKYLTFINKNKKG
;
A
#
# COMPACT_ATOMS: atom_id res chain seq x y z
N MET A 1 6.43 18.36 -17.07
CA MET A 1 5.47 17.45 -16.40
C MET A 1 5.38 17.80 -14.92
N ARG A 2 4.18 17.83 -14.31
CA ARG A 2 4.04 18.00 -12.85
C ARG A 2 4.31 16.67 -12.18
N ASN A 3 5.46 16.53 -11.53
CA ASN A 3 5.79 15.38 -10.68
C ASN A 3 5.42 15.71 -9.23
N LEU A 4 4.74 14.79 -8.52
CA LEU A 4 4.37 14.96 -7.12
C LEU A 4 5.59 15.28 -6.23
N LEU A 5 6.68 14.55 -6.43
CA LEU A 5 7.90 14.66 -5.63
C LEU A 5 8.65 15.97 -5.91
N SER A 6 8.45 16.57 -7.08
CA SER A 6 9.01 17.90 -7.41
C SER A 6 8.23 19.07 -6.81
N ASN A 7 7.01 18.83 -6.30
CA ASN A 7 6.22 19.85 -5.63
C ASN A 7 6.28 19.65 -4.12
N GLU A 8 7.08 20.48 -3.44
CA GLU A 8 7.31 20.36 -1.99
C GLU A 8 5.99 20.39 -1.18
N SER A 9 5.07 21.28 -1.55
CA SER A 9 3.78 21.41 -0.86
C SER A 9 2.94 20.13 -0.97
N ASP A 10 2.87 19.53 -2.16
CA ASP A 10 2.07 18.33 -2.38
C ASP A 10 2.76 17.06 -1.87
N SER A 11 4.08 17.01 -1.89
CA SER A 11 4.87 15.97 -1.21
C SER A 11 4.61 15.98 0.30
N LYS A 12 4.61 17.16 0.95
CA LYS A 12 4.25 17.31 2.37
C LYS A 12 2.81 16.87 2.66
N LYS A 13 1.86 17.10 1.72
CA LYS A 13 0.49 16.59 1.86
C LYS A 13 0.45 15.07 1.79
N LEU A 14 1.18 14.45 0.87
CA LEU A 14 1.25 12.99 0.81
C LEU A 14 1.86 12.46 2.12
N GLN A 15 2.96 13.04 2.61
CA GLN A 15 3.56 12.68 3.90
C GLN A 15 2.54 12.77 5.04
N ARG A 16 1.77 13.86 5.13
CA ARG A 16 0.69 13.99 6.11
C ARG A 16 -0.32 12.83 6.02
N ALA A 17 -0.67 12.38 4.82
CA ALA A 17 -1.58 11.23 4.67
C ALA A 17 -0.97 9.92 5.19
N TRP A 18 0.36 9.74 5.09
CA TRP A 18 1.06 8.64 5.75
C TRP A 18 1.03 8.76 7.27
N ASP A 19 1.30 9.94 7.80
CA ASP A 19 1.32 10.19 9.24
C ASP A 19 -0.05 9.98 9.87
N LEU A 20 -1.12 10.42 9.19
CA LEU A 20 -2.50 10.22 9.62
C LEU A 20 -2.89 8.74 9.65
N ASP A 21 -2.48 7.96 8.64
CA ASP A 21 -2.73 6.51 8.62
C ASP A 21 -1.96 5.79 9.73
N GLN A 22 -0.68 6.14 9.93
CA GLN A 22 0.12 5.58 11.03
C GLN A 22 -0.49 5.92 12.39
N LYS A 23 -0.85 7.19 12.61
CA LYS A 23 -1.50 7.62 13.85
C LYS A 23 -2.81 6.86 14.09
N ALA A 24 -3.62 6.67 13.06
CA ALA A 24 -4.86 5.90 13.18
C ALA A 24 -4.59 4.44 13.60
N LEU A 25 -3.58 3.78 13.04
CA LEU A 25 -3.25 2.38 13.39
C LEU A 25 -2.97 2.16 14.89
N PHE A 26 -2.38 3.14 15.57
CA PHE A 26 -1.98 3.02 16.98
C PHE A 26 -2.99 3.61 17.98
N LEU A 27 -4.08 4.22 17.51
CA LEU A 27 -5.11 4.77 18.40
C LEU A 27 -6.10 3.70 18.84
N ALA A 28 -6.52 3.71 20.10
CA ALA A 28 -7.58 2.82 20.59
C ALA A 28 -8.98 3.28 20.14
N ASP A 29 -9.18 4.60 20.01
CA ASP A 29 -10.47 5.20 19.68
C ASP A 29 -10.82 5.00 18.20
N LYS A 30 -11.86 4.19 17.95
CA LYS A 30 -12.33 3.83 16.61
C LYS A 30 -12.93 4.99 15.83
N ASP A 31 -13.52 5.98 16.48
CA ASP A 31 -14.13 7.12 15.78
C ASP A 31 -13.06 8.13 15.37
N ILE A 32 -12.04 8.32 16.21
CA ILE A 32 -10.85 9.08 15.81
C ILE A 32 -10.12 8.37 14.67
N GLN A 33 -9.96 7.04 14.70
CA GLN A 33 -9.39 6.27 13.58
C GLN A 33 -10.12 6.56 12.26
N LYS A 34 -11.46 6.43 12.24
CA LYS A 34 -12.28 6.71 11.06
C LYS A 34 -12.09 8.14 10.55
N LYS A 35 -12.01 9.12 11.46
CA LYS A 35 -11.80 10.53 11.12
C LYS A 35 -10.43 10.74 10.45
N LEU A 36 -9.37 10.22 11.05
CA LEU A 36 -8.00 10.33 10.53
C LEU A 36 -7.85 9.65 9.17
N TRP A 37 -8.37 8.43 9.01
CA TRP A 37 -8.33 7.76 7.72
C TRP A 37 -9.17 8.47 6.65
N SER A 38 -10.31 9.06 7.02
CA SER A 38 -11.12 9.84 6.09
C SER A 38 -10.37 11.09 5.62
N GLU A 39 -9.68 11.78 6.52
CA GLU A 39 -8.81 12.90 6.19
C GLU A 39 -7.66 12.47 5.25
N ALA A 40 -6.96 11.37 5.58
CA ALA A 40 -5.87 10.84 4.77
C ALA A 40 -6.35 10.47 3.35
N ILE A 41 -7.48 9.77 3.23
CA ILE A 41 -8.09 9.43 1.92
C ILE A 41 -8.45 10.70 1.14
N ASN A 42 -9.00 11.73 1.80
CA ASN A 42 -9.36 12.98 1.14
C ASN A 42 -8.13 13.69 0.57
N ILE A 43 -7.03 13.74 1.33
CA ILE A 43 -5.76 14.25 0.85
C ILE A 43 -5.30 13.48 -0.38
N CYS A 44 -5.26 12.15 -0.31
CA CYS A 44 -4.84 11.31 -1.43
C CYS A 44 -5.75 11.50 -2.66
N LYS A 45 -7.07 11.61 -2.50
CA LYS A 45 -8.00 11.86 -3.61
C LYS A 45 -7.78 13.21 -4.27
N LYS A 46 -7.51 14.26 -3.49
CA LYS A 46 -7.18 15.60 -4.03
C LYS A 46 -5.88 15.57 -4.82
N LEU A 47 -4.84 14.91 -4.29
CA LEU A 47 -3.58 14.71 -4.99
C LEU A 47 -3.79 13.93 -6.28
N LEU A 48 -4.51 12.81 -6.23
CA LEU A 48 -4.78 11.99 -7.41
C LEU A 48 -5.57 12.76 -8.48
N LYS A 49 -6.52 13.61 -8.09
CA LYS A 49 -7.22 14.52 -9.03
C LYS A 49 -6.24 15.51 -9.69
N LYS A 50 -5.25 16.02 -8.95
CA LYS A 50 -4.27 17.00 -9.43
C LYS A 50 -3.24 16.39 -10.39
N TYR A 51 -2.80 15.16 -10.13
CA TYR A 51 -1.75 14.48 -10.89
C TYR A 51 -2.25 13.44 -11.91
N GLY A 52 -3.58 13.29 -12.03
CA GLY A 52 -4.21 12.36 -12.98
C GLY A 52 -4.08 10.89 -12.56
N ASN A 53 -4.58 9.98 -13.40
CA ASN A 53 -4.59 8.54 -13.12
C ASN A 53 -3.58 7.71 -13.93
N ASN A 54 -2.87 8.30 -14.89
CA ASN A 54 -2.16 7.55 -15.94
C ASN A 54 -0.62 7.65 -15.82
N PHE A 55 -0.11 8.17 -14.72
CA PHE A 55 1.33 8.39 -14.54
C PHE A 55 1.91 7.47 -13.45
N PRO A 56 3.08 6.84 -13.66
CA PRO A 56 3.77 6.02 -12.67
C PRO A 56 3.99 6.73 -11.33
N ASP A 57 4.20 8.05 -11.35
CA ASP A 57 4.36 8.89 -10.15
C ASP A 57 3.15 8.85 -9.20
N ASN A 58 1.96 8.46 -9.71
CA ASN A 58 0.74 8.34 -8.91
C ASN A 58 0.63 7.02 -8.13
N LEU A 59 1.51 6.06 -8.40
CA LEU A 59 1.48 4.76 -7.73
C LEU A 59 1.57 4.90 -6.22
N GLN A 60 2.39 5.83 -5.72
CA GLN A 60 2.51 6.08 -4.28
C GLN A 60 1.18 6.53 -3.64
N ILE A 61 0.42 7.40 -4.33
CA ILE A 61 -0.89 7.86 -3.86
C ILE A 61 -1.89 6.69 -3.87
N ILE A 62 -1.88 5.88 -4.93
CA ILE A 62 -2.76 4.71 -5.07
C ILE A 62 -2.46 3.67 -3.99
N TYR A 63 -1.19 3.37 -3.73
CA TYR A 63 -0.77 2.46 -2.66
C TYR A 63 -1.20 2.97 -1.30
N LYS A 64 -1.10 4.29 -1.05
CA LYS A 64 -1.54 4.85 0.22
C LYS A 64 -3.03 4.62 0.45
N ILE A 65 -3.87 4.89 -0.56
CA ILE A 65 -5.32 4.64 -0.46
C ILE A 65 -5.61 3.14 -0.27
N PHE A 66 -4.90 2.28 -1.02
CA PHE A 66 -4.99 0.83 -0.86
C PHE A 66 -4.71 0.39 0.59
N LEU A 67 -3.58 0.83 1.17
CA LEU A 67 -3.18 0.49 2.53
C LEU A 67 -4.22 0.94 3.56
N ILE A 68 -4.72 2.18 3.44
CA ILE A 68 -5.75 2.69 4.34
C ILE A 68 -7.02 1.82 4.28
N TYR A 69 -7.47 1.42 3.08
CA TYR A 69 -8.61 0.52 2.98
C TYR A 69 -8.34 -0.87 3.52
N LEU A 70 -7.10 -1.36 3.41
CA LEU A 70 -6.68 -2.62 4.01
C LEU A 70 -6.73 -2.55 5.54
N HIS A 71 -6.24 -1.46 6.14
CA HIS A 71 -6.29 -1.21 7.58
C HIS A 71 -7.74 -1.09 8.10
N GLN A 72 -8.62 -0.47 7.31
CA GLN A 72 -10.06 -0.42 7.58
C GLN A 72 -10.80 -1.75 7.36
N LYS A 73 -10.10 -2.81 6.91
CA LYS A 73 -10.71 -4.10 6.50
C LYS A 73 -11.74 -3.95 5.37
N LYS A 74 -11.71 -2.87 4.60
CA LYS A 74 -12.57 -2.65 3.43
C LYS A 74 -11.99 -3.34 2.21
N ILE A 75 -12.01 -4.67 2.21
CA ILE A 75 -11.30 -5.54 1.27
C ILE A 75 -11.66 -5.23 -0.20
N LEU A 76 -12.94 -5.00 -0.52
CA LEU A 76 -13.37 -4.68 -1.89
C LEU A 76 -12.77 -3.36 -2.40
N LEU A 77 -12.71 -2.33 -1.55
CA LEU A 77 -12.10 -1.06 -1.91
C LEU A 77 -10.57 -1.18 -2.01
N ALA A 78 -9.94 -1.92 -1.10
CA ALA A 78 -8.50 -2.21 -1.20
C ALA A 78 -8.19 -2.91 -2.52
N LYS A 79 -8.95 -3.95 -2.90
CA LYS A 79 -8.78 -4.67 -4.16
C LYS A 79 -8.89 -3.75 -5.37
N ARG A 80 -9.91 -2.89 -5.41
CA ARG A 80 -10.08 -1.90 -6.49
C ARG A 80 -8.85 -1.00 -6.68
N TYR A 81 -8.21 -0.56 -5.59
CA TYR A 81 -7.05 0.34 -5.69
C TYR A 81 -5.76 -0.40 -6.05
N ILE A 82 -5.53 -1.61 -5.55
CA ILE A 82 -4.36 -2.39 -5.97
C ILE A 82 -4.48 -2.87 -7.42
N ASP A 83 -5.69 -3.15 -7.90
CA ASP A 83 -5.97 -3.45 -9.32
C ASP A 83 -5.71 -2.24 -10.21
N LYS A 84 -6.01 -1.05 -9.71
CA LYS A 84 -5.65 0.18 -10.41
C LYS A 84 -4.13 0.33 -10.55
N ALA A 85 -3.37 0.05 -9.50
CA ALA A 85 -1.90 0.08 -9.57
C ALA A 85 -1.36 -1.00 -10.54
N TRP A 86 -1.94 -2.19 -10.53
CA TRP A 86 -1.64 -3.26 -11.48
C TRP A 86 -1.78 -2.83 -12.93
N ASN A 87 -2.87 -2.16 -13.25
CA ASN A 87 -3.16 -1.72 -14.62
C ASN A 87 -2.23 -0.60 -15.09
N LEU A 88 -1.59 0.12 -14.17
CA LEU A 88 -0.58 1.13 -14.51
C LEU A 88 0.79 0.50 -14.73
N ASP A 89 1.21 -0.39 -13.86
CA ASP A 89 2.46 -1.13 -14.01
C ASP A 89 2.39 -2.48 -13.29
N LYS A 90 2.14 -3.53 -14.08
CA LYS A 90 2.05 -4.94 -13.62
C LYS A 90 3.39 -5.53 -13.20
N ASN A 91 4.50 -4.95 -13.67
CA ASN A 91 5.85 -5.43 -13.39
C ASN A 91 6.53 -4.62 -12.27
N ASN A 92 5.88 -3.57 -11.76
CA ASN A 92 6.39 -2.77 -10.66
C ASN A 92 6.61 -3.65 -9.41
N PRO A 93 7.83 -3.69 -8.86
CA PRO A 93 8.10 -4.47 -7.65
C PRO A 93 7.24 -4.05 -6.45
N ILE A 94 6.92 -2.75 -6.32
CA ILE A 94 6.08 -2.24 -5.23
C ILE A 94 4.62 -2.67 -5.43
N THR A 95 4.08 -2.66 -6.66
CA THR A 95 2.74 -3.21 -6.96
C THR A 95 2.67 -4.68 -6.57
N LEU A 96 3.66 -5.47 -7.00
CA LEU A 96 3.72 -6.90 -6.71
C LEU A 96 3.79 -7.15 -5.19
N PHE A 97 4.63 -6.40 -4.48
CA PHE A 97 4.72 -6.49 -3.03
C PHE A 97 3.39 -6.14 -2.35
N ASN A 98 2.69 -5.11 -2.80
CA ASN A 98 1.40 -4.73 -2.26
C ASN A 98 0.28 -5.74 -2.56
N TYR A 99 0.33 -6.46 -3.69
CA TYR A 99 -0.52 -7.65 -3.88
C TYR A 99 -0.21 -8.74 -2.86
N GLY A 100 1.08 -8.97 -2.57
CA GLY A 100 1.49 -9.87 -1.50
C GLY A 100 0.85 -9.46 -0.16
N ASN A 101 0.90 -8.17 0.18
CA ASN A 101 0.25 -7.62 1.37
C ASN A 101 -1.28 -7.81 1.37
N PHE A 102 -1.93 -7.62 0.22
CA PHE A 102 -3.36 -7.85 0.07
C PHE A 102 -3.71 -9.32 0.36
N TYR A 103 -3.04 -10.27 -0.30
CA TYR A 103 -3.28 -11.70 -0.10
C TYR A 103 -2.92 -12.17 1.31
N ARG A 104 -1.90 -11.58 1.93
CA ARG A 104 -1.58 -11.79 3.35
C ARG A 104 -2.74 -11.38 4.24
N ALA A 105 -3.30 -10.18 4.02
CA ALA A 105 -4.40 -9.65 4.83
C ALA A 105 -5.71 -10.46 4.70
N ILE A 106 -5.96 -11.10 3.55
CA ILE A 106 -7.12 -11.98 3.35
C ILE A 106 -6.83 -13.47 3.62
N ASN A 107 -5.76 -13.76 4.37
CA ASN A 107 -5.35 -15.11 4.77
C ASN A 107 -5.16 -16.09 3.60
N LYS A 108 -4.52 -15.63 2.52
CA LYS A 108 -4.13 -16.44 1.35
C LYS A 108 -2.59 -16.51 1.26
N PRO A 109 -1.90 -17.21 2.19
CA PRO A 109 -0.45 -17.19 2.30
C PRO A 109 0.29 -17.70 1.06
N LYS A 110 -0.24 -18.72 0.37
CA LYS A 110 0.35 -19.23 -0.88
C LYS A 110 0.41 -18.15 -1.97
N LEU A 111 -0.66 -17.37 -2.12
CA LEU A 111 -0.70 -16.25 -3.06
C LEU A 111 0.21 -15.12 -2.60
N ALA A 112 0.21 -14.79 -1.30
CA ALA A 112 1.10 -13.77 -0.76
C ALA A 112 2.57 -14.05 -1.10
N ILE A 113 3.04 -15.29 -0.86
CA ILE A 113 4.40 -15.73 -1.19
C ILE A 113 4.69 -15.56 -2.68
N LYS A 114 3.81 -16.04 -3.57
CA LYS A 114 3.98 -15.92 -5.03
C LYS A 114 4.21 -14.46 -5.46
N TYR A 115 3.46 -13.52 -4.90
CA TYR A 115 3.60 -12.11 -5.23
C TYR A 115 4.85 -11.47 -4.62
N TYR A 116 5.23 -11.83 -3.38
CA TYR A 116 6.48 -11.38 -2.78
C TYR A 116 7.71 -11.91 -3.52
N GLU A 117 7.71 -13.16 -3.97
CA GLU A 117 8.76 -13.71 -4.84
C GLU A 117 8.86 -12.97 -6.16
N SER A 118 7.71 -12.64 -6.77
CA SER A 118 7.66 -11.86 -8.00
C SER A 118 8.23 -10.46 -7.80
N ALA A 119 7.88 -9.78 -6.68
CA ALA A 119 8.43 -8.49 -6.31
C ALA A 119 9.96 -8.53 -6.14
N SER A 120 10.46 -9.55 -5.44
CA SER A 120 11.89 -9.80 -5.25
C SER A 120 12.62 -9.99 -6.58
N LYS A 121 12.07 -10.81 -7.49
CA LYS A 121 12.66 -11.06 -8.82
C LYS A 121 12.69 -9.83 -9.74
N LYS A 122 11.71 -8.92 -9.60
CA LYS A 122 11.59 -7.72 -10.45
C LYS A 122 12.36 -6.52 -9.89
N SER A 123 12.83 -6.60 -8.65
CA SER A 123 13.57 -5.53 -7.98
C SER A 123 15.08 -5.74 -8.10
N SER A 124 15.81 -4.64 -8.32
CA SER A 124 17.27 -4.61 -8.16
C SER A 124 17.72 -4.54 -6.69
N THR A 125 16.79 -4.17 -5.78
CA THR A 125 17.05 -4.07 -4.34
C THR A 125 16.70 -5.37 -3.61
N LYS A 126 17.38 -5.64 -2.49
CA LYS A 126 17.17 -6.82 -1.65
C LYS A 126 15.97 -6.72 -0.71
N ILE A 127 15.38 -5.53 -0.56
CA ILE A 127 14.34 -5.22 0.44
C ILE A 127 13.16 -6.20 0.37
N PHE A 128 12.64 -6.49 -0.82
CA PHE A 128 11.50 -7.41 -0.96
C PHE A 128 11.86 -8.86 -0.64
N GLY A 129 13.10 -9.28 -0.91
CA GLY A 129 13.59 -10.59 -0.51
C GLY A 129 13.70 -10.72 1.01
N GLU A 130 14.11 -9.66 1.70
CA GLU A 130 14.16 -9.62 3.17
C GLU A 130 12.76 -9.66 3.79
N GLU A 131 11.81 -8.89 3.24
CA GLU A 131 10.40 -8.93 3.67
C GLU A 131 9.76 -10.31 3.43
N LEU A 132 10.06 -10.96 2.29
CA LEU A 132 9.65 -12.34 2.05
C LEU A 132 10.22 -13.29 3.11
N LYS A 133 11.51 -13.20 3.43
CA LYS A 133 12.14 -14.02 4.48
C LYS A 133 11.47 -13.81 5.84
N LYS A 134 11.18 -12.57 6.24
CA LYS A 134 10.45 -12.26 7.48
C LYS A 134 9.08 -12.93 7.48
N TYR A 135 8.34 -12.84 6.37
CA TYR A 135 7.02 -13.46 6.26
C TYR A 135 7.08 -15.00 6.32
N LEU A 136 8.06 -15.64 5.66
CA LEU A 136 8.28 -17.08 5.72
C LEU A 136 8.60 -17.56 7.15
N THR A 137 9.41 -16.80 7.88
CA THR A 137 9.70 -17.09 9.30
C THR A 137 8.43 -17.00 10.15
N PHE A 138 7.60 -15.98 9.94
CA PHE A 138 6.33 -15.81 10.66
C PHE A 138 5.37 -16.99 10.43
N ILE A 139 5.15 -17.40 9.18
CA ILE A 139 4.23 -18.52 8.88
C ILE A 139 4.76 -19.86 9.41
N ASN A 140 6.08 -20.06 9.43
CA ASN A 140 6.68 -21.30 9.92
C ASN A 140 6.59 -21.42 11.45
N LYS A 141 6.68 -20.30 12.18
CA LYS A 141 6.43 -20.27 13.62
C LYS A 141 4.98 -20.64 13.93
N ASN A 142 4.03 -20.07 13.19
CA ASN A 142 2.59 -20.31 13.42
C ASN A 142 2.07 -21.68 12.96
N LYS A 143 2.89 -22.49 12.28
CA LYS A 143 2.57 -23.88 11.93
C LYS A 143 3.05 -24.90 12.96
N LYS A 144 3.93 -24.48 13.89
CA LYS A 144 4.58 -25.35 14.88
C LYS A 144 3.96 -25.25 16.29
N GLY A 145 2.93 -24.44 16.46
CA GLY A 145 2.10 -24.37 17.67
C GLY A 145 0.67 -24.72 17.32
#